data_AF-A0A7L4PL68-F1
#
_entry.id   AF-A0A7L4PL68-F1
#
_cell.length_a   1.000
_cell.length_b   1.000
_cell.length_c   1.000
_cell.angle_alpha   90.00
_cell.angle_beta   90.00
_cell.angle_gamma   90.00
#
_symmetry.space_group_name_H-M   'P 1'
#
loop_
_entity.id
_entity.type
_entity.pdbx_description
1 polymer ?
#
loop_
_entity_poly.entity_id
_entity_poly.type
_entity_poly.pdbx_seq_one_letter_code
_entity_poly.pdbx_strand_id
1 'polypeptide(L)'
;MTCELAMGNPPLPQPAQDEEYCNRLKVAGTGTIDIAQSVVDRRLGLEYYNYLNGNGDFEMDSSNGVSTDAALLQADVDGTVRPLNLFETSRMTYRGETPLVGFKYINSREFWGGIGAEVQESFSVTEMEREGTTFFASTLPDGNDSLPQTLDELKAASPVHIVGIDVKNSFNGTWETNAHWHKILQKDIKDHQMFSGQFEVKKLLKFHESPVPDLPDRRCWGVDC
;
A
#
# COMPACT_ATOMS: atom_id res chain seq x y z
N MET A 1 -3.15 -17.35 62.33
CA MET A 1 -3.41 -18.20 61.14
C MET A 1 -3.63 -17.25 59.98
N THR A 2 -2.57 -16.94 59.23
CA THR A 2 -2.62 -16.06 58.06
C THR A 2 -2.56 -16.94 56.82
N CYS A 3 -3.59 -16.86 56.00
CA CYS A 3 -3.70 -17.61 54.75
C CYS A 3 -2.94 -16.83 53.67
N GLU A 4 -1.80 -17.33 53.22
CA GLU A 4 -1.13 -16.80 52.03
C GLU A 4 -1.91 -17.23 50.79
N LEU A 5 -2.47 -16.26 50.08
CA LEU A 5 -3.06 -16.48 48.76
C LEU A 5 -1.91 -16.73 47.79
N ALA A 6 -1.76 -17.98 47.33
CA ALA A 6 -0.91 -18.31 46.21
C ALA A 6 -1.43 -17.57 44.97
N MET A 7 -0.73 -16.53 44.52
CA MET A 7 -1.01 -15.87 43.25
C MET A 7 -0.56 -16.80 42.13
N GLY A 8 -1.49 -17.16 41.23
CA GLY A 8 -1.13 -17.85 40.00
C GLY A 8 -0.19 -16.99 39.15
N ASN A 9 0.75 -17.63 38.46
CA ASN A 9 1.57 -16.93 37.49
C ASN A 9 0.67 -16.21 36.48
N PRO A 10 1.01 -14.97 36.08
CA PRO A 10 0.27 -14.28 35.03
C PRO A 10 0.20 -15.17 33.78
N PRO A 11 -0.91 -15.14 33.03
CA PRO A 11 -1.03 -15.91 31.81
C PRO A 11 0.15 -15.57 30.90
N LEU A 12 0.76 -16.61 30.33
CA LEU A 12 1.78 -16.41 29.31
C LEU A 12 1.15 -15.56 28.19
N PRO A 13 1.78 -14.44 27.78
CA PRO A 13 1.29 -13.68 26.65
C PRO A 13 1.21 -14.62 25.45
N GLN A 14 0.13 -14.52 24.67
CA GLN A 14 0.04 -15.28 23.43
C GLN A 14 1.23 -14.88 22.55
N PRO A 15 1.87 -15.85 21.86
CA PRO A 15 2.93 -15.50 20.92
C PRO A 15 2.35 -14.57 19.87
N ALA A 16 3.05 -13.47 19.57
CA ALA A 16 2.72 -12.62 18.44
C ALA A 16 2.76 -13.50 17.18
N GLN A 17 1.62 -13.59 16.48
CA GLN A 17 1.49 -14.32 15.23
C GLN A 17 1.34 -13.30 14.11
N ASP A 18 2.47 -12.71 13.75
CA ASP A 18 2.53 -11.76 12.64
C ASP A 18 2.58 -12.53 11.32
N GLU A 19 1.68 -12.17 10.39
CA GLU A 19 1.58 -12.82 9.08
C GLU A 19 2.28 -11.94 8.05
N GLU A 20 3.28 -12.50 7.37
CA GLU A 20 4.10 -11.77 6.41
C GLU A 20 4.23 -12.50 5.08
N TYR A 21 4.24 -11.72 4.00
CA TYR A 21 4.61 -12.15 2.67
C TYR A 21 5.69 -11.21 2.13
N CYS A 22 6.83 -11.79 1.74
CA CYS A 22 7.93 -11.05 1.10
C CYS A 22 8.34 -11.75 -0.18
N ASN A 23 8.38 -11.00 -1.29
CA ASN A 23 8.88 -11.48 -2.56
C ASN A 23 9.85 -10.45 -3.16
N ARG A 24 11.08 -10.88 -3.44
CA ARG A 24 12.08 -10.08 -4.14
C ARG A 24 12.45 -10.79 -5.42
N LEU A 25 12.25 -10.12 -6.55
CA LEU A 25 12.48 -10.66 -7.87
C LEU A 25 13.42 -9.73 -8.63
N LYS A 26 14.55 -10.27 -9.04
CA LYS A 26 15.46 -9.64 -10.00
C LYS A 26 15.63 -10.55 -11.19
N VAL A 27 15.28 -10.06 -12.37
CA VAL A 27 15.30 -10.81 -13.63
C VAL A 27 15.78 -9.90 -14.75
N ALA A 28 16.57 -10.45 -15.67
CA ALA A 28 17.01 -9.78 -16.88
C ALA A 28 17.15 -10.82 -17.99
N GLY A 29 16.62 -10.54 -19.17
CA GLY A 29 16.72 -11.43 -20.32
C GLY A 29 15.71 -11.12 -21.41
N THR A 30 15.64 -12.01 -22.39
CA THR A 30 14.73 -11.89 -23.54
C THR A 30 13.79 -13.07 -23.59
N GLY A 31 12.50 -12.80 -23.75
CA GLY A 31 11.49 -13.84 -23.93
C GLY A 31 10.13 -13.45 -23.34
N THR A 32 9.34 -14.46 -23.01
CA THR A 32 8.00 -14.27 -22.45
C THR A 32 8.05 -13.97 -20.96
N ILE A 33 7.30 -12.97 -20.54
CA ILE A 33 7.08 -12.61 -19.13
C ILE A 33 5.61 -12.84 -18.81
N ASP A 34 5.36 -13.48 -17.68
CA ASP A 34 4.04 -13.63 -17.07
C ASP A 34 4.22 -13.58 -15.55
N ILE A 35 3.80 -12.48 -14.94
CA ILE A 35 3.91 -12.24 -13.50
C ILE A 35 2.52 -11.87 -13.01
N ALA A 36 2.02 -12.64 -12.05
CA ALA A 36 0.75 -12.37 -11.40
C ALA A 36 0.92 -12.45 -9.88
N GLN A 37 0.34 -11.50 -9.17
CA GLN A 37 0.32 -11.46 -7.71
C GLN A 37 -1.07 -11.04 -7.25
N SER A 38 -1.52 -11.68 -6.18
CA SER A 38 -2.80 -11.39 -5.55
C SER A 38 -2.63 -11.46 -4.05
N VAL A 39 -3.12 -10.44 -3.36
CA VAL A 39 -3.14 -10.35 -1.90
C VAL A 39 -4.53 -9.87 -1.51
N VAL A 40 -5.22 -10.67 -0.71
CA VAL A 40 -6.52 -10.32 -0.14
C VAL A 40 -6.44 -10.54 1.35
N ASP A 41 -6.42 -9.46 2.10
CA ASP A 41 -6.42 -9.48 3.56
C ASP A 41 -7.63 -8.69 4.07
N ARG A 42 -8.62 -9.43 4.55
CA ARG A 42 -9.86 -8.85 5.08
C ARG A 42 -9.68 -8.21 6.45
N ARG A 43 -8.65 -8.59 7.22
CA ARG A 43 -8.34 -7.97 8.52
C ARG A 43 -7.76 -6.58 8.30
N LEU A 44 -6.96 -6.42 7.26
CA LEU A 44 -6.41 -5.12 6.85
C LEU A 44 -7.37 -4.28 6.00
N GLY A 45 -8.45 -4.87 5.48
CA GLY A 45 -9.28 -4.23 4.47
C GLY A 45 -8.56 -4.02 3.14
N LEU A 46 -7.58 -4.87 2.83
CA LEU A 46 -6.72 -4.78 1.67
C LEU A 46 -7.15 -5.79 0.60
N GLU A 47 -7.32 -5.30 -0.63
CA GLU A 47 -7.33 -6.11 -1.83
C GLU A 47 -6.32 -5.54 -2.83
N TYR A 48 -5.39 -6.38 -3.28
CA TYR A 48 -4.31 -5.99 -4.15
C TYR A 48 -4.09 -7.05 -5.23
N TYR A 49 -3.99 -6.62 -6.48
CA TYR A 49 -3.61 -7.46 -7.60
C TYR A 49 -2.58 -6.73 -8.47
N ASN A 50 -1.59 -7.48 -8.95
CA ASN A 50 -0.64 -7.01 -9.95
C ASN A 50 -0.47 -8.09 -11.00
N TYR A 51 -0.46 -7.67 -12.26
CA TYR A 51 -0.33 -8.52 -13.41
C TYR A 51 0.57 -7.85 -14.45
N LEU A 52 1.47 -8.62 -15.02
CA LEU A 52 2.39 -8.18 -16.06
C LEU A 52 2.59 -9.31 -17.07
N ASN A 53 2.38 -9.02 -18.36
CA ASN A 53 2.55 -9.98 -19.44
C ASN A 53 3.15 -9.33 -20.67
N GLY A 54 4.13 -9.98 -21.29
CA GLY A 54 4.78 -9.45 -22.49
C GLY A 54 5.75 -10.43 -23.12
N ASN A 55 6.33 -10.04 -24.25
CA ASN A 55 7.35 -10.82 -24.94
C ASN A 55 8.38 -9.88 -25.59
N GLY A 56 9.58 -9.84 -25.01
CA GLY A 56 10.63 -8.93 -25.45
C GLY A 56 11.86 -8.97 -24.54
N ASP A 57 12.71 -7.96 -24.69
CA ASP A 57 13.82 -7.69 -23.78
C ASP A 57 13.26 -7.03 -22.52
N PHE A 58 13.59 -7.59 -21.37
CA PHE A 58 13.03 -7.16 -20.09
C PHE A 58 14.07 -7.25 -18.98
N GLU A 59 14.13 -6.20 -18.18
CA GLU A 59 14.82 -6.20 -16.90
C GLU A 59 13.88 -5.70 -15.83
N MET A 60 13.84 -6.37 -14.69
CA MET A 60 13.06 -5.95 -13.53
C MET A 60 13.81 -6.25 -12.24
N ASP A 61 13.72 -5.30 -11.33
CA ASP A 61 14.13 -5.39 -9.94
C ASP A 61 12.93 -4.95 -9.11
N SER A 62 12.29 -5.90 -8.44
CA SER A 62 11.07 -5.68 -7.69
C SER A 62 11.14 -6.28 -6.28
N SER A 63 10.49 -5.60 -5.34
CA SER A 63 10.34 -6.04 -3.96
C SER A 63 8.90 -5.79 -3.55
N ASN A 64 8.21 -6.82 -3.09
CA ASN A 64 6.85 -6.76 -2.56
C ASN A 64 6.86 -7.29 -1.12
N GLY A 65 6.35 -6.50 -0.18
CA GLY A 65 6.15 -6.87 1.21
C GLY A 65 4.71 -6.62 1.62
N VAL A 66 4.10 -7.58 2.30
CA VAL A 66 2.81 -7.45 2.98
C VAL A 66 2.96 -7.96 4.40
N SER A 67 2.46 -7.20 5.37
CA SER A 67 2.48 -7.57 6.78
C SER A 67 1.23 -7.06 7.48
N THR A 68 0.70 -7.90 8.35
CA THR A 68 -0.42 -7.52 9.21
C THR A 68 -0.01 -6.57 10.34
N ASP A 69 1.29 -6.54 10.67
CA ASP A 69 1.86 -5.53 11.55
C ASP A 69 2.60 -4.48 10.71
N ALA A 70 2.08 -3.25 10.73
CA ALA A 70 2.66 -2.15 9.97
C ALA A 70 4.08 -1.78 10.44
N ALA A 71 4.45 -2.16 11.66
CA ALA A 71 5.74 -1.84 12.25
C ALA A 71 6.89 -2.65 11.62
N LEU A 72 6.58 -3.83 11.05
CA LEU A 72 7.54 -4.74 10.42
C LEU A 72 7.90 -4.32 8.98
N LEU A 73 7.03 -3.57 8.31
CA LEU A 73 7.29 -3.02 6.98
C LEU A 73 7.41 -1.50 7.04
N GLN A 74 8.64 -1.04 7.16
CA GLN A 74 8.98 0.38 7.10
C GLN A 74 9.52 0.75 5.73
N ALA A 75 8.94 1.77 5.11
CA ALA A 75 9.43 2.26 3.83
C ALA A 75 9.34 3.78 3.72
N ASP A 76 10.22 4.33 2.89
CA ASP A 76 10.16 5.74 2.53
C ASP A 76 8.97 5.97 1.58
N VAL A 77 8.04 6.81 2.02
CA VAL A 77 6.95 7.34 1.21
C VAL A 77 7.01 8.86 1.30
N ASP A 78 7.19 9.52 0.16
CA ASP A 78 7.33 10.98 0.04
C ASP A 78 8.47 11.58 0.89
N GLY A 79 9.60 10.88 1.03
CA GLY A 79 10.77 11.34 1.81
C GLY A 79 10.62 11.15 3.32
N THR A 80 9.60 10.40 3.76
CA THR A 80 9.36 10.07 5.17
C THR A 80 9.27 8.57 5.32
N VAL A 81 10.07 7.99 6.22
CA VAL A 81 9.94 6.57 6.60
C VAL A 81 8.66 6.39 7.39
N ARG A 82 7.81 5.46 6.93
CA ARG A 82 6.50 5.18 7.52
C ARG A 82 6.28 3.69 7.70
N PRO A 83 5.58 3.28 8.77
CA PRO A 83 5.08 1.92 8.89
C PRO A 83 3.93 1.70 7.89
N LEU A 84 3.95 0.56 7.18
CA LEU A 84 3.00 0.22 6.11
C LEU A 84 2.56 -1.24 6.26
N ASN A 85 1.38 -1.57 5.76
CA ASN A 85 0.93 -2.97 5.69
C ASN A 85 1.23 -3.61 4.33
N LEU A 86 1.36 -2.81 3.27
CA LEU A 86 1.84 -3.26 1.97
C LEU A 86 2.78 -2.21 1.41
N PHE A 87 3.91 -2.68 0.90
CA PHE A 87 4.87 -1.87 0.17
C PHE A 87 5.47 -2.67 -0.98
N GLU A 88 5.30 -2.16 -2.19
CA GLU A 88 5.89 -2.73 -3.39
C GLU A 88 6.72 -1.66 -4.10
N THR A 89 7.93 -2.03 -4.50
CA THR A 89 8.75 -1.26 -5.43
C THR A 89 9.03 -2.08 -6.67
N SER A 90 9.06 -1.40 -7.81
CA SER A 90 9.41 -1.99 -9.10
C SER A 90 10.26 -0.99 -9.87
N ARG A 91 11.46 -1.41 -10.27
CA ARG A 91 12.24 -0.74 -11.31
C ARG A 91 12.34 -1.68 -12.49
N MET A 92 11.90 -1.26 -13.66
CA MET A 92 11.91 -2.13 -14.83
C MET A 92 12.17 -1.38 -16.13
N THR A 93 12.73 -2.10 -17.09
CA THR A 93 12.86 -1.70 -18.48
C THR A 93 12.26 -2.77 -19.38
N TYR A 94 11.66 -2.34 -20.48
CA TYR A 94 11.08 -3.22 -21.48
C TYR A 94 11.27 -2.67 -22.87
N ARG A 95 11.53 -3.58 -23.81
CA ARG A 95 11.54 -3.31 -25.25
C ARG A 95 11.10 -4.55 -26.02
N GLY A 96 10.07 -4.42 -26.85
CA GLY A 96 9.61 -5.54 -27.67
C GLY A 96 8.63 -5.14 -28.76
N GLU A 97 8.51 -5.98 -29.79
CA GLU A 97 7.51 -5.81 -30.84
C GLU A 97 6.09 -6.09 -30.32
N THR A 98 5.97 -7.06 -29.40
CA THR A 98 4.71 -7.33 -28.70
C THR A 98 4.59 -6.34 -27.53
N PRO A 99 3.45 -5.66 -27.33
CA PRO A 99 3.29 -4.79 -26.19
C PRO A 99 3.40 -5.54 -24.86
N LEU A 100 4.13 -4.96 -23.90
CA LEU A 100 4.03 -5.32 -22.49
C LEU A 100 2.73 -4.74 -21.95
N VAL A 101 1.86 -5.63 -21.47
CA VAL A 101 0.61 -5.30 -20.82
C VAL A 101 0.76 -5.44 -19.31
N GLY A 102 0.44 -4.38 -18.58
CA GLY A 102 0.44 -4.38 -17.13
C GLY A 102 -0.89 -3.92 -16.57
N PHE A 103 -1.28 -4.48 -15.43
CA PHE A 103 -2.43 -4.06 -14.65
C PHE A 103 -2.10 -4.15 -13.16
N LYS A 104 -2.43 -3.11 -12.42
CA LYS A 104 -2.34 -3.06 -10.97
C LYS A 104 -3.63 -2.52 -10.39
N TYR A 105 -4.09 -3.16 -9.33
CA TYR A 105 -5.24 -2.73 -8.54
C TYR A 105 -4.88 -2.76 -7.07
N ILE A 106 -5.23 -1.70 -6.36
CA ILE A 106 -5.20 -1.67 -4.91
C ILE A 106 -6.50 -1.04 -4.40
N ASN A 107 -7.14 -1.69 -3.45
CA ASN A 107 -8.41 -1.25 -2.88
C ASN A 107 -8.36 -1.39 -1.35
N SER A 108 -8.55 -0.26 -0.69
CA SER A 108 -8.88 -0.17 0.73
C SER A 108 -10.38 -0.33 0.89
N ARG A 109 -10.86 -1.57 1.05
CA ARG A 109 -12.28 -1.90 1.05
C ARG A 109 -12.98 -1.43 2.32
N GLU A 110 -13.94 -0.51 2.17
CA GLU A 110 -14.76 0.01 3.28
C GLU A 110 -15.51 -1.11 4.02
N PHE A 111 -16.06 -2.09 3.30
CA PHE A 111 -16.79 -3.22 3.90
C PHE A 111 -15.94 -4.06 4.87
N TRP A 112 -14.61 -4.00 4.76
CA TRP A 112 -13.67 -4.71 5.62
C TRP A 112 -12.97 -3.79 6.63
N GLY A 113 -13.42 -2.54 6.78
CA GLY A 113 -12.81 -1.56 7.68
C GLY A 113 -11.73 -0.67 7.05
N GLY A 114 -11.55 -0.74 5.72
CA GLY A 114 -10.74 0.23 4.97
C GLY A 114 -11.48 1.55 4.73
N ILE A 115 -10.91 2.43 3.91
CA ILE A 115 -11.43 3.79 3.68
C ILE A 115 -12.33 3.97 2.45
N GLY A 116 -12.57 2.91 1.69
CA GLY A 116 -13.38 2.97 0.45
C GLY A 116 -12.64 3.64 -0.71
N ALA A 117 -11.31 3.54 -0.72
CA ALA A 117 -10.45 4.13 -1.73
C ALA A 117 -9.78 3.05 -2.58
N GLU A 118 -9.83 3.22 -3.90
CA GLU A 118 -9.20 2.32 -4.86
C GLU A 118 -8.37 3.07 -5.90
N VAL A 119 -7.31 2.40 -6.35
CA VAL A 119 -6.39 2.87 -7.38
C VAL A 119 -6.14 1.72 -8.36
N GLN A 120 -6.33 2.02 -9.63
CA GLN A 120 -6.06 1.14 -10.76
C GLN A 120 -5.03 1.81 -11.67
N GLU A 121 -4.07 1.03 -12.12
CA GLU A 121 -3.09 1.44 -13.13
C GLU A 121 -3.03 0.36 -14.21
N SER A 122 -3.05 0.75 -15.48
CA SER A 122 -2.90 -0.18 -16.58
C SER A 122 -2.07 0.42 -17.70
N PHE A 123 -1.34 -0.43 -18.43
CA PHE A 123 -0.56 0.01 -19.56
C PHE A 123 -0.41 -1.07 -20.62
N SER A 124 -0.17 -0.63 -21.85
CA SER A 124 0.15 -1.46 -23.01
C SER A 124 1.20 -0.73 -23.84
N VAL A 125 2.46 -1.17 -23.78
CA VAL A 125 3.62 -0.40 -24.26
C VAL A 125 4.62 -1.26 -25.00
N THR A 126 5.26 -0.73 -26.04
CA THR A 126 6.34 -1.42 -26.76
C THR A 126 7.73 -1.10 -26.19
N GLU A 127 7.86 0.05 -25.54
CA GLU A 127 9.05 0.46 -24.80
C GLU A 127 8.67 1.10 -23.47
N MET A 128 9.40 0.80 -22.40
CA MET A 128 9.18 1.40 -21.08
C MET A 128 10.45 1.42 -20.25
N GLU A 129 10.66 2.51 -19.52
CA GLU A 129 11.55 2.62 -18.37
C GLU A 129 10.74 3.16 -17.20
N ARG A 130 10.67 2.41 -16.11
CA ARG A 130 9.75 2.68 -15.00
C ARG A 130 10.45 2.51 -13.66
N GLU A 131 10.17 3.46 -12.77
CA GLU A 131 10.30 3.32 -11.32
C GLU A 131 8.92 3.52 -10.70
N GLY A 132 8.44 2.55 -9.95
CA GLY A 132 7.11 2.59 -9.35
C GLY A 132 7.13 2.08 -7.93
N THR A 133 6.34 2.73 -7.09
CA THR A 133 6.08 2.36 -5.71
C THR A 133 4.57 2.27 -5.50
N THR A 134 4.12 1.24 -4.80
CA THR A 134 2.73 1.08 -4.37
C THR A 134 2.73 0.83 -2.87
N PHE A 135 1.88 1.55 -2.14
CA PHE A 135 1.90 1.53 -0.69
C PHE A 135 0.49 1.58 -0.11
N PHE A 136 0.33 0.93 1.03
CA PHE A 136 -0.90 0.91 1.78
C PHE A 136 -0.64 0.70 3.28
N ALA A 137 -1.44 1.37 4.11
CA ALA A 137 -1.48 1.13 5.55
C ALA A 137 -2.91 1.29 6.06
N SER A 138 -3.31 0.40 6.97
CA SER A 138 -4.62 0.43 7.62
C SER A 138 -4.57 0.09 9.11
N THR A 139 -3.46 -0.45 9.63
CA THR A 139 -3.29 -0.67 11.06
C THR A 139 -2.35 0.37 11.65
N LEU A 140 -2.47 0.58 12.96
CA LEU A 140 -1.40 1.21 13.71
C LEU A 140 -0.22 0.23 13.78
N PRO A 141 1.02 0.73 13.86
CA PRO A 141 2.15 -0.11 14.25
C PRO A 141 1.90 -0.56 15.69
N ASP A 142 1.68 -1.85 15.87
CA ASP A 142 1.59 -2.43 17.19
C ASP A 142 3.01 -2.64 17.70
N GLY A 143 3.23 -2.38 19.00
CA GLY A 143 4.57 -2.41 19.57
C GLY A 143 5.09 -3.82 19.62
N ASN A 144 5.76 -4.27 18.56
CA ASN A 144 6.65 -5.40 18.66
C ASN A 144 7.93 -4.93 19.38
N ASP A 145 8.18 -5.46 20.58
CA ASP A 145 9.33 -5.12 21.44
C ASP A 145 10.69 -5.34 20.73
N SER A 146 10.71 -6.00 19.56
CA SER A 146 11.91 -6.21 18.75
C SER A 146 12.31 -5.04 17.84
N LEU A 147 11.53 -3.97 17.77
CA LEU A 147 11.84 -2.84 16.88
C LEU A 147 12.75 -1.80 17.57
N PRO A 148 13.76 -1.26 16.85
CA PRO A 148 14.73 -0.32 17.42
C PRO A 148 14.18 1.10 17.65
N GLN A 149 12.96 1.41 17.21
CA GLN A 149 12.30 2.71 17.38
C GLN A 149 11.26 2.64 18.50
N THR A 150 11.02 3.77 19.16
CA THR A 150 9.98 3.79 20.20
C THR A 150 8.59 3.74 19.58
N LEU A 151 7.69 2.96 20.17
CA LEU A 151 6.30 2.79 19.71
C LEU A 151 5.57 4.13 19.49
N ASP A 152 5.87 5.14 20.32
CA ASP A 152 5.26 6.46 20.23
C ASP A 152 5.70 7.23 18.96
N GLU A 153 6.94 7.06 18.52
CA GLU A 153 7.45 7.64 17.27
C GLU A 153 6.79 6.98 16.05
N LEU A 154 6.69 5.65 16.04
CA LEU A 154 6.03 4.90 14.97
C LEU A 154 4.54 5.26 14.87
N LYS A 155 3.85 5.36 16.01
CA LYS A 155 2.45 5.79 16.05
C LYS A 155 2.26 7.21 15.54
N ALA A 156 3.16 8.13 15.88
CA ALA A 156 3.11 9.52 15.39
C ALA A 156 3.37 9.61 13.88
N ALA A 157 4.21 8.74 13.33
CA ALA A 157 4.50 8.66 11.89
C ALA A 157 3.47 7.84 11.10
N SER A 158 2.60 7.09 11.80
CA SER A 158 1.69 6.10 11.23
C SER A 158 0.69 6.73 10.26
N PRO A 159 0.78 6.40 8.95
CA PRO A 159 -0.17 6.87 7.96
C PRO A 159 -1.39 5.94 7.94
N VAL A 160 -2.01 5.70 9.11
CA VAL A 160 -3.19 4.81 9.18
C VAL A 160 -4.17 5.29 8.12
N HIS A 161 -4.69 4.36 7.33
CA HIS A 161 -5.58 4.64 6.21
C HIS A 161 -4.94 5.47 5.09
N ILE A 162 -3.85 4.95 4.54
CA ILE A 162 -3.22 5.44 3.30
C ILE A 162 -3.31 4.37 2.21
N VAL A 163 -3.55 4.80 0.98
CA VAL A 163 -3.41 3.96 -0.22
C VAL A 163 -2.92 4.83 -1.36
N GLY A 164 -1.97 4.34 -2.15
CA GLY A 164 -1.46 5.12 -3.26
C GLY A 164 -0.37 4.46 -4.09
N ILE A 165 0.01 5.19 -5.13
CA ILE A 165 1.11 4.89 -6.03
C ILE A 165 1.98 6.14 -6.24
N ASP A 166 3.29 5.94 -6.36
CA ASP A 166 4.23 6.94 -6.86
C ASP A 166 5.00 6.33 -8.03
N VAL A 167 4.89 6.93 -9.20
CA VAL A 167 5.40 6.36 -10.45
C VAL A 167 6.15 7.42 -11.25
N LYS A 168 7.33 7.03 -11.74
CA LYS A 168 8.06 7.69 -12.82
C LYS A 168 8.11 6.72 -14.00
N ASN A 169 7.67 7.16 -15.15
CA ASN A 169 7.49 6.30 -16.30
C ASN A 169 7.87 7.04 -17.58
N SER A 170 8.76 6.46 -18.38
CA SER A 170 9.03 6.86 -19.76
C SER A 170 8.58 5.72 -20.65
N PHE A 171 7.63 5.97 -21.56
CA PHE A 171 7.02 4.89 -22.33
C PHE A 171 6.63 5.29 -23.74
N ASN A 172 6.50 4.28 -24.60
CA ASN A 172 5.86 4.37 -25.91
C ASN A 172 4.68 3.39 -25.97
N GLY A 173 3.47 3.93 -26.04
CA GLY A 173 2.22 3.15 -26.01
C GLY A 173 1.16 3.87 -25.21
N THR A 174 0.33 3.12 -24.49
CA THR A 174 -0.76 3.66 -23.68
C THR A 174 -0.52 3.36 -22.20
N TRP A 175 -0.74 4.36 -21.36
CA TRP A 175 -0.71 4.24 -19.90
C TRP A 175 -1.93 4.99 -19.31
N GLU A 176 -2.57 4.37 -18.33
CA GLU A 176 -3.83 4.82 -17.75
C GLU A 176 -3.82 4.63 -16.22
N THR A 177 -4.46 5.57 -15.53
CA THR A 177 -4.78 5.44 -14.11
C THR A 177 -6.24 5.79 -13.86
N ASN A 178 -6.92 4.96 -13.07
CA ASN A 178 -8.24 5.24 -12.52
C ASN A 178 -8.16 5.23 -11.00
N ALA A 179 -8.76 6.20 -10.33
CA ALA A 179 -8.81 6.24 -8.89
C ALA A 179 -10.18 6.70 -8.42
N HIS A 180 -10.68 6.05 -7.37
CA HIS A 180 -11.99 6.34 -6.82
C HIS A 180 -11.93 6.34 -5.29
N TRP A 181 -12.53 7.33 -4.66
CA TRP A 181 -12.74 7.34 -3.21
C TRP A 181 -14.19 7.69 -2.90
N HIS A 182 -14.90 6.72 -2.35
CA HIS A 182 -16.29 6.87 -1.96
C HIS A 182 -16.46 6.76 -0.45
N LYS A 183 -17.29 7.65 0.10
CA LYS A 183 -17.94 7.43 1.39
C LYS A 183 -19.40 7.82 1.29
N ILE A 184 -20.25 6.91 1.75
CA ILE A 184 -21.70 7.06 1.72
C ILE A 184 -22.08 8.39 2.39
N LEU A 185 -22.76 9.25 1.61
CA LEU A 185 -23.28 10.57 2.02
C LEU A 185 -22.23 11.62 2.42
N GLN A 186 -20.93 11.36 2.23
CA GLN A 186 -19.87 12.29 2.63
C GLN A 186 -19.01 12.76 1.46
N LYS A 187 -18.52 11.84 0.62
CA LYS A 187 -17.60 12.18 -0.47
C LYS A 187 -17.67 11.17 -1.62
N ASP A 188 -17.41 11.67 -2.82
CA ASP A 188 -17.20 10.86 -4.01
C ASP A 188 -16.14 11.56 -4.88
N ILE A 189 -14.95 10.97 -4.99
CA ILE A 189 -13.82 11.51 -5.76
C ILE A 189 -13.48 10.51 -6.85
N LYS A 190 -13.46 10.94 -8.12
CA LYS A 190 -13.05 10.13 -9.28
C LYS A 190 -11.96 10.85 -10.04
N ASP A 191 -10.84 10.18 -10.28
CA ASP A 191 -9.74 10.66 -11.13
C ASP A 191 -9.50 9.62 -12.23
N HIS A 192 -9.52 10.06 -13.49
CA HIS A 192 -9.20 9.23 -14.65
C HIS A 192 -8.21 10.00 -15.52
N GLN A 193 -7.10 9.36 -15.87
CA GLN A 193 -6.07 9.93 -16.72
C GLN A 193 -5.53 8.86 -17.66
N MET A 194 -5.38 9.21 -18.94
CA MET A 194 -4.90 8.33 -19.99
C MET A 194 -3.93 9.12 -20.88
N PHE A 195 -2.79 8.51 -21.20
CA PHE A 195 -1.76 9.07 -22.06
C PHE A 195 -1.41 8.03 -23.13
N SER A 196 -1.36 8.45 -24.40
CA SER A 196 -1.10 7.53 -25.52
C SER A 196 -0.17 8.14 -26.56
N GLY A 197 0.99 7.51 -26.76
CA GLY A 197 2.08 8.00 -27.58
C GLY A 197 3.41 7.82 -26.85
N GLN A 198 4.36 8.72 -27.08
CA GLN A 198 5.63 8.75 -26.37
C GLN A 198 5.56 9.83 -25.28
N PHE A 199 5.62 9.41 -24.01
CA PHE A 199 5.49 10.31 -22.86
C PHE A 199 6.49 9.97 -21.78
N GLU A 200 6.86 11.00 -21.02
CA GLU A 200 7.50 10.89 -19.73
C GLU A 200 6.53 11.45 -18.68
N VAL A 201 6.20 10.63 -17.68
CA VAL A 201 5.20 10.93 -16.66
C VAL A 201 5.81 10.71 -15.28
N LYS A 202 5.60 11.69 -14.40
CA LYS A 202 5.85 11.56 -12.96
C LYS A 202 4.53 11.82 -12.23
N LYS A 203 4.01 10.84 -11.50
CA LYS A 203 2.73 10.91 -10.81
C LYS A 203 2.82 10.34 -9.40
N LEU A 204 2.41 11.15 -8.43
CA LEU A 204 2.02 10.70 -7.09
C LEU A 204 0.49 10.74 -7.02
N LEU A 205 -0.13 9.61 -6.70
CA LEU A 205 -1.55 9.51 -6.39
C LEU A 205 -1.71 8.86 -5.03
N LYS A 206 -2.35 9.56 -4.10
CA LYS A 206 -2.49 9.13 -2.71
C LYS A 206 -3.84 9.54 -2.17
N PHE A 207 -4.56 8.57 -1.61
CA PHE A 207 -5.65 8.82 -0.67
C PHE A 207 -5.14 8.59 0.73
N HIS A 208 -5.49 9.49 1.63
CA HIS A 208 -5.11 9.42 3.03
C HIS A 208 -6.21 10.00 3.89
N GLU A 209 -6.57 9.26 4.93
CA GLU A 209 -7.50 9.71 5.96
C GLU A 209 -6.83 9.64 7.32
N SER A 210 -6.87 10.74 8.06
CA SER A 210 -6.36 10.71 9.43
C SER A 210 -7.39 10.01 10.33
N PRO A 211 -6.97 9.07 11.19
CA PRO A 211 -7.88 8.41 12.14
C PRO A 211 -8.24 9.29 13.35
N VAL A 212 -7.82 10.57 13.37
CA VAL A 212 -8.07 11.45 14.50
C VAL A 212 -9.58 11.73 14.56
N PRO A 213 -10.26 11.42 15.68
CA PRO A 213 -11.66 11.77 15.84
C PRO A 213 -11.82 13.28 15.66
N ASP A 214 -12.86 13.68 14.93
CA ASP A 214 -13.27 15.08 14.87
C ASP A 214 -13.32 15.61 16.30
N LEU A 215 -12.62 16.72 16.55
CA LEU A 215 -12.73 17.39 17.84
C LEU A 215 -14.22 17.59 18.10
N PRO A 216 -14.77 17.10 19.25
CA PRO A 216 -16.17 17.27 19.54
C PRO A 216 -16.49 18.75 19.41
N ASP A 217 -17.51 19.05 18.61
CA ASP A 217 -17.98 20.39 18.34
C ASP A 217 -18.13 21.13 19.68
N ARG A 218 -17.20 22.06 19.97
CA ARG A 218 -17.19 22.81 21.24
C ARG A 218 -18.30 23.87 21.28
N ARG A 219 -19.29 23.81 20.38
CA ARG A 219 -20.50 24.62 20.44
C ARG A 219 -21.42 24.06 21.53
N CYS A 220 -21.08 24.37 22.79
CA CYS A 220 -21.94 24.48 23.99
C CYS A 220 -21.18 24.30 25.32
N TRP A 221 -19.84 24.27 25.34
CA TRP A 221 -19.11 24.45 26.61
C TRP A 221 -19.03 25.94 26.96
N GLY A 222 -20.00 26.40 27.76
CA GLY A 222 -20.01 27.77 28.30
C GLY A 222 -21.36 28.47 28.29
N VAL A 223 -22.45 27.81 27.88
CA VAL A 223 -23.80 28.31 28.15
C VAL A 223 -24.37 27.48 29.30
N ASP A 224 -24.41 28.10 30.48
CA ASP A 224 -25.16 27.62 31.64
C ASP A 224 -26.62 27.43 31.20
N CYS A 225 -27.13 26.20 31.28
CA CYS A 225 -28.55 25.88 31.13
C CYS A 225 -29.14 25.65 32.52
#